data_AF-A0A916N5U5-F1
#
_entry.id   AF-A0A916N5U5-F1
#
_cell.length_a   1.000
_cell.length_b   1.000
_cell.length_c   1.000
_cell.angle_alpha   90.00
_cell.angle_beta   90.00
_cell.angle_gamma   90.00
#
_symmetry.space_group_name_H-M   'P 1'
#
loop_
_entity.id
_entity.type
_entity.pdbx_description
1 polymer ?
#
loop_
_entity_poly.entity_id
_entity_poly.type
_entity_poly.pdbx_seq_one_letter_code
_entity_poly.pdbx_strand_id
1 'polypeptide(L)'
;MNNNTNLPEKIRQARQIKGLSQENMADMLGLSTTAYGDIERGRTELTFSRIESIARILDTSLPEMLGLEIVSLSETEWLRQENARLTALNLRLFNELEQWKSKFRQWFGRELIHEAGERRERIGF
;
A
#
# COMPACT_ATOMS: atom_id res chain seq x y z
N MET A 1 -10.35 -18.22 12.22
CA MET A 1 -9.30 -17.86 13.20
C MET A 1 -9.54 -16.42 13.57
N ASN A 2 -10.08 -16.16 14.77
CA ASN A 2 -10.44 -14.81 15.19
C ASN A 2 -9.21 -14.17 15.84
N ASN A 3 -8.48 -13.33 15.09
CA ASN A 3 -7.44 -12.47 15.64
C ASN A 3 -8.10 -11.38 16.49
N ASN A 4 -8.55 -11.74 17.70
CA ASN A 4 -9.05 -10.79 18.67
C ASN A 4 -7.84 -10.09 19.30
N THR A 5 -7.49 -8.95 18.73
CA THR A 5 -6.44 -8.01 19.11
C THR A 5 -6.69 -7.42 20.50
N ASN A 6 -6.41 -8.19 21.56
CA ASN A 6 -6.42 -7.67 22.92
C ASN A 6 -5.12 -6.90 23.17
N LEU A 7 -5.14 -5.59 22.91
CA LEU A 7 -4.00 -4.69 23.12
C LEU A 7 -3.42 -4.76 24.56
N PRO A 8 -4.24 -4.75 25.63
CA PRO A 8 -3.78 -5.03 27.00
C PRO A 8 -2.91 -6.28 27.15
N GLU A 9 -3.34 -7.39 26.55
CA GLU A 9 -2.61 -8.66 26.61
C GLU A 9 -1.31 -8.61 25.80
N LYS A 10 -1.30 -7.92 24.65
CA LYS A 10 -0.07 -7.70 23.88
C LYS A 10 0.96 -6.88 24.65
N ILE A 11 0.52 -5.80 25.31
CA ILE A 11 1.38 -4.97 26.16
C ILE A 11 2.00 -5.84 27.27
N ARG A 12 1.19 -6.67 27.92
CA ARG A 12 1.65 -7.60 28.95
C ARG A 12 2.69 -8.58 28.42
N GLN A 13 2.45 -9.20 27.27
CA GLN A 13 3.38 -10.16 26.66
C GLN A 13 4.69 -9.51 26.26
N ALA A 14 4.63 -8.35 25.58
CA ALA A 14 5.82 -7.59 25.19
C ALA A 14 6.65 -7.14 26.41
N ARG A 15 6.00 -6.71 27.50
CA ARG A 15 6.68 -6.40 28.77
C ARG A 15 7.41 -7.61 29.33
N GLN A 16 6.76 -8.78 29.36
CA GLN A 16 7.36 -10.01 29.89
C GLN A 16 8.56 -10.46 29.04
N ILE A 17 8.48 -10.35 27.72
CA ILE A 17 9.59 -10.65 26.80
C ILE A 17 10.79 -9.74 27.08
N LYS A 18 10.55 -8.45 27.39
CA LYS A 18 11.59 -7.50 27.81
C LYS A 18 12.12 -7.73 29.23
N GLY A 19 11.54 -8.65 29.99
CA GLY A 19 11.93 -8.93 31.38
C GLY A 19 11.59 -7.81 32.36
N LEU A 20 10.68 -6.89 31.99
CA LEU A 20 10.31 -5.75 32.83
C LEU A 20 9.22 -6.12 33.83
N SER A 21 9.34 -5.65 35.07
CA SER A 21 8.25 -5.73 36.04
C SER A 21 7.14 -4.69 35.74
N GLN A 22 5.96 -4.86 36.35
CA GLN A 22 4.91 -3.83 36.24
C GLN A 22 5.32 -2.52 36.92
N GLU A 23 6.13 -2.59 37.97
CA GLU A 23 6.70 -1.43 38.66
C GLU A 23 7.68 -0.68 37.75
N ASN A 24 8.57 -1.40 37.06
CA ASN A 24 9.49 -0.77 36.12
C ASN A 24 8.76 -0.02 35.00
N MET A 25 7.70 -0.62 34.44
CA MET A 25 6.88 0.05 33.43
C MET A 25 6.13 1.26 33.98
N ALA A 26 5.59 1.14 35.19
CA ALA A 26 4.90 2.24 35.84
C ALA A 26 5.84 3.43 36.06
N ASP A 27 7.06 3.19 36.56
CA ASP A 27 8.08 4.21 36.75
C ASP A 27 8.46 4.89 35.43
N MET A 28 8.74 4.10 34.38
CA MET A 28 9.10 4.63 33.05
C MET A 28 7.98 5.44 32.40
N LEU A 29 6.72 5.16 32.74
CA LEU A 29 5.53 5.84 32.22
C LEU A 29 5.04 6.99 33.10
N GLY A 30 5.64 7.19 34.28
CA GLY A 30 5.17 8.14 35.29
C GLY A 30 3.78 7.79 35.83
N LEU A 31 3.52 6.50 36.08
CA LEU A 31 2.24 5.96 36.56
C LEU A 31 2.43 5.27 37.91
N SER A 32 1.34 5.02 38.63
CA SER A 32 1.36 4.06 39.72
C SER A 32 1.36 2.63 39.17
N THR A 33 1.95 1.69 39.92
CA THR A 33 1.94 0.25 39.56
C THR A 33 0.52 -0.28 39.37
N THR A 34 -0.44 0.19 40.19
CA THR A 34 -1.86 -0.15 40.05
C THR A 34 -2.43 0.35 38.72
N ALA A 35 -2.17 1.60 38.35
CA ALA A 35 -2.66 2.18 37.09
C ALA A 35 -2.07 1.43 35.88
N TYR A 36 -0.79 1.08 35.91
CA TYR A 36 -0.20 0.23 34.87
C TYR A 36 -0.82 -1.18 34.85
N GLY A 37 -1.07 -1.78 36.01
CA GLY A 37 -1.79 -3.05 36.10
C GLY A 37 -3.22 -2.98 35.55
N ASP A 38 -3.92 -1.85 35.70
CA ASP A 38 -5.25 -1.62 35.12
C ASP A 38 -5.21 -1.58 33.60
N ILE A 39 -4.14 -1.03 33.02
CA ILE A 39 -3.87 -1.07 31.58
C ILE A 39 -3.78 -2.53 31.09
N GLU A 40 -2.92 -3.36 31.71
CA GLU A 40 -2.74 -4.77 31.27
C GLU A 40 -3.98 -5.64 31.47
N ARG A 41 -4.91 -5.21 32.34
CA ARG A 41 -6.19 -5.88 32.57
C ARG A 41 -7.32 -5.32 31.71
N GLY A 42 -7.06 -4.32 30.87
CA GLY A 42 -8.06 -3.68 30.02
C GLY A 42 -9.11 -2.87 30.78
N ARG A 43 -8.80 -2.39 31.98
CA ARG A 43 -9.69 -1.52 32.78
C ARG A 43 -9.49 -0.03 32.51
N THR A 44 -8.42 0.31 31.80
CA THR A 44 -8.07 1.68 31.43
C THR A 44 -8.06 1.81 29.92
N GLU A 45 -8.87 2.74 29.40
CA GLU A 45 -8.80 3.16 28.01
C GLU A 45 -7.48 3.88 27.73
N LEU A 46 -6.77 3.45 26.68
CA LEU A 46 -5.47 3.99 26.32
C LEU A 46 -5.62 5.05 25.23
N THR A 47 -5.03 6.22 25.46
CA THR A 47 -4.86 7.21 24.39
C THR A 47 -3.77 6.77 23.41
N PHE A 48 -3.85 7.22 22.17
CA PHE A 48 -2.84 6.93 21.14
C PHE A 48 -1.40 7.27 21.61
N SER A 49 -1.22 8.46 22.20
CA SER A 49 0.08 8.89 22.74
C SER A 49 0.61 7.96 23.85
N ARG A 50 -0.28 7.39 24.67
CA ARG A 50 0.11 6.42 25.69
C ARG A 50 0.56 5.10 25.04
N ILE A 51 -0.18 4.62 24.03
CA ILE A 51 0.20 3.40 23.29
C ILE A 51 1.57 3.59 22.63
N GLU A 52 1.81 4.74 22.01
CA GLU A 52 3.10 5.07 21.40
C GLU A 52 4.24 5.08 22.43
N SER A 53 3.99 5.66 23.61
CA SER A 53 4.98 5.68 24.69
C SER A 53 5.30 4.27 25.20
N ILE A 54 4.29 3.42 25.36
CA ILE A 54 4.46 2.02 25.74
C ILE A 54 5.25 1.26 24.66
N ALA A 55 4.90 1.43 23.39
CA ALA A 55 5.60 0.80 22.28
C ALA A 55 7.09 1.17 22.23
N ARG A 56 7.41 2.45 22.49
CA ARG A 56 8.79 2.95 22.57
C ARG A 56 9.59 2.31 23.70
N ILE A 57 9.01 2.19 24.90
CA ILE A 57 9.67 1.55 26.05
C ILE A 57 9.90 0.05 25.79
N LEU A 58 8.97 -0.59 25.10
CA LEU A 58 9.03 -2.02 24.78
C LEU A 58 9.81 -2.33 23.49
N ASP A 59 10.48 -1.33 22.89
CA ASP A 59 11.18 -1.38 21.60
C ASP A 59 10.41 -2.14 20.50
N THR A 60 9.11 -1.87 20.38
CA THR A 60 8.27 -2.42 19.30
C THR A 60 7.68 -1.29 18.47
N SER A 61 7.39 -1.58 17.21
CA SER A 61 6.75 -0.60 16.34
C SER A 61 5.27 -0.43 16.73
N LEU A 62 4.74 0.78 16.56
CA LEU A 62 3.32 1.04 16.83
C LEU A 62 2.37 0.17 15.97
N PRO A 63 2.63 -0.07 14.67
CA PRO A 63 1.82 -1.00 13.88
C PRO A 63 1.81 -2.43 14.46
N GLU A 64 2.96 -2.93 14.87
CA GLU A 64 3.09 -4.26 15.47
C GLU A 64 2.32 -4.35 16.81
N MET A 65 2.48 -3.35 17.68
CA MET A 65 1.75 -3.24 18.95
C MET A 65 0.22 -3.27 18.72
N LEU A 66 -0.26 -2.52 17.73
CA LEU A 66 -1.67 -2.48 17.37
C LEU A 66 -2.14 -3.73 16.61
N GLY A 67 -1.23 -4.61 16.19
CA GLY A 67 -1.57 -5.76 15.36
C GLY A 67 -2.00 -5.39 13.95
N LEU A 68 -1.56 -4.24 13.47
CA LEU A 68 -1.69 -3.88 12.07
C LEU A 68 -0.73 -4.78 11.30
N GLU A 69 -1.28 -5.79 10.63
CA GLU A 69 -0.57 -6.45 9.55
C GLU A 69 -0.30 -5.39 8.48
N ILE A 70 0.94 -4.91 8.43
CA ILE A 70 1.43 -4.30 7.21
C ILE A 70 1.48 -5.46 6.22
N VAL A 71 0.44 -5.58 5.39
CA VAL A 71 0.43 -6.53 4.27
C VAL A 71 1.48 -6.05 3.27
N SER A 72 2.72 -6.36 3.57
CA SER A 72 3.81 -6.31 2.61
C SER A 72 3.61 -7.51 1.69
N LEU A 73 3.38 -7.26 0.41
CA LEU A 73 3.62 -8.31 -0.57
C LEU A 73 5.07 -8.78 -0.40
N SER A 74 5.31 -10.08 -0.54
CA SER A 74 6.69 -10.52 -0.71
C SER A 74 7.26 -9.82 -1.94
N GLU A 75 8.55 -9.52 -1.94
CA GLU A 75 9.23 -8.87 -3.07
C GLU A 75 8.95 -9.62 -4.39
N THR A 76 8.88 -10.95 -4.32
CA THR A 76 8.50 -11.82 -5.44
C THR A 76 7.07 -11.60 -5.96
N GLU A 77 6.11 -11.37 -5.08
CA GLU A 77 4.70 -11.17 -5.46
C GLU A 77 4.48 -9.77 -6.03
N TRP A 78 5.16 -8.77 -5.45
CA TRP A 78 5.17 -7.42 -6.01
C TRP A 78 5.75 -7.40 -7.42
N LEU A 79 6.92 -8.03 -7.62
CA LEU A 79 7.55 -8.13 -8.94
C LEU A 79 6.67 -8.84 -9.96
N ARG A 80 5.95 -9.90 -9.55
CA ARG A 80 5.00 -10.61 -10.43
C ARG A 80 3.85 -9.71 -10.84
N GLN A 81 3.25 -9.00 -9.88
CA GLN A 81 2.14 -8.10 -10.13
C GLN A 81 2.54 -6.95 -11.05
N GLU A 82 3.71 -6.33 -10.82
CA GLU A 82 4.18 -5.23 -11.66
C GLU A 82 4.54 -5.71 -13.07
N ASN A 83 5.17 -6.89 -13.23
CA ASN A 83 5.41 -7.47 -14.55
C ASN A 83 4.11 -7.73 -15.32
N ALA A 84 3.07 -8.24 -14.65
CA ALA A 84 1.76 -8.45 -15.26
C ALA A 84 1.14 -7.12 -15.71
N ARG A 85 1.25 -6.08 -14.88
CA ARG A 85 0.78 -4.72 -15.19
C ARG A 85 1.50 -4.14 -16.41
N LEU A 86 2.82 -4.20 -16.43
CA LEU A 86 3.66 -3.70 -17.54
C LEU A 86 3.35 -4.44 -18.84
N THR A 87 3.15 -5.76 -18.77
CA THR A 87 2.78 -6.57 -19.93
C THR A 87 1.45 -6.12 -20.53
N ALA A 88 0.45 -5.89 -19.68
CA ALA A 88 -0.87 -5.42 -20.12
C ALA A 88 -0.79 -4.01 -20.75
N LEU A 89 0.00 -3.10 -20.16
CA LEU A 89 0.22 -1.76 -20.69
C LEU A 89 0.94 -1.79 -22.04
N ASN A 90 2.01 -2.60 -22.16
CA ASN A 90 2.74 -2.78 -23.41
C ASN A 90 1.81 -3.28 -24.51
N LEU A 91 0.97 -4.28 -24.21
CA LEU A 91 0.00 -4.80 -25.17
C LEU A 91 -0.97 -3.72 -25.65
N ARG A 92 -1.49 -2.89 -24.74
CA ARG A 92 -2.36 -1.76 -25.10
C ARG A 92 -1.65 -0.76 -26.00
N LEU A 93 -0.43 -0.36 -25.65
CA LEU A 93 0.37 0.57 -26.46
C LEU A 93 0.64 0.02 -27.86
N PHE A 94 0.97 -1.26 -27.98
CA PHE A 94 1.13 -1.90 -29.29
C PHE A 94 -0.16 -1.88 -30.10
N ASN A 95 -1.30 -2.19 -29.48
CA ASN A 95 -2.59 -2.13 -30.16
C ASN A 95 -2.94 -0.71 -30.62
N GLU A 96 -2.73 0.30 -29.78
CA GLU A 96 -2.94 1.70 -30.14
C GLU A 96 -2.04 2.10 -31.31
N LEU A 97 -0.75 1.74 -31.27
CA LEU A 97 0.19 2.00 -32.35
C LEU A 97 -0.29 1.40 -33.67
N GLU A 98 -0.74 0.15 -33.67
CA GLU A 98 -1.22 -0.51 -34.89
C GLU A 98 -2.52 0.12 -35.41
N GLN A 99 -3.42 0.55 -34.52
CA GLN A 99 -4.61 1.31 -34.90
C GLN A 99 -4.22 2.64 -35.54
N TRP A 100 -3.27 3.36 -34.97
CA TRP A 100 -2.77 4.64 -35.51
C TRP A 100 -2.10 4.46 -36.86
N LYS A 101 -1.25 3.45 -37.03
CA LYS A 101 -0.65 3.11 -38.33
C LYS A 101 -1.72 2.78 -39.37
N SER A 102 -2.76 2.04 -38.99
CA SER A 102 -3.87 1.72 -39.89
C SER A 102 -4.65 2.96 -40.31
N LYS A 103 -5.02 3.83 -39.36
CA LYS A 103 -5.69 5.11 -39.62
C LYS A 103 -4.85 6.01 -40.52
N PHE A 104 -3.54 6.10 -40.26
CA PHE A 104 -2.60 6.84 -41.09
C PHE A 104 -2.58 6.30 -42.52
N ARG A 105 -2.39 4.99 -42.72
CA ARG A 105 -2.43 4.39 -44.07
C ARG A 105 -3.73 4.68 -44.82
N GLN A 106 -4.87 4.60 -44.13
CA GLN A 106 -6.18 4.93 -44.72
C GLN A 106 -6.30 6.42 -45.07
N TRP A 107 -5.85 7.30 -44.17
CA TRP A 107 -5.84 8.75 -44.39
C TRP A 107 -4.95 9.12 -45.58
N PHE A 108 -3.70 8.65 -45.61
CA PHE A 108 -2.77 8.86 -46.73
C PHE A 108 -3.28 8.30 -48.05
N GLY A 109 -3.90 7.11 -48.03
CA GLY A 109 -4.48 6.53 -49.24
C GLY A 109 -5.62 7.37 -49.81
N ARG A 110 -6.46 7.97 -48.96
CA ARG A 110 -7.54 8.88 -49.39
C ARG A 110 -6.99 10.19 -49.95
N GLU A 111 -5.94 10.74 -49.35
CA GLU A 111 -5.31 11.98 -49.80
C GLU A 111 -4.74 11.84 -51.22
N LEU A 112 -4.01 10.74 -51.50
CA LEU A 112 -3.48 10.46 -52.84
C LEU A 112 -4.58 10.28 -53.89
N ILE A 113 -5.72 9.70 -53.51
CA ILE A 113 -6.88 9.55 -54.40
C ILE A 113 -7.51 10.93 -54.70
N HIS A 114 -7.56 11.83 -53.71
CA HIS A 114 -8.08 13.18 -53.87
C HIS A 114 -7.20 14.03 -54.79
N GLU A 115 -5.87 14.04 -54.58
CA GLU A 115 -4.91 14.75 -55.44
C GLU A 115 -4.89 14.19 -56.88
N ALA A 116 -5.03 12.87 -57.04
CA ALA A 116 -5.10 12.24 -58.36
C ALA A 116 -6.45 12.45 -59.07
N GLY A 117 -7.50 12.79 -58.33
CA GLY A 117 -8.81 13.19 -58.86
C GLY A 117 -8.80 14.64 -59.35
N GLU A 118 -8.31 15.58 -58.54
CA GLU A 118 -8.24 17.00 -58.90
C GLU A 118 -7.33 17.28 -60.11
N ARG A 119 -6.25 16.50 -60.30
CA ARG A 119 -5.39 16.62 -61.49
C ARG A 119 -6.04 16.14 -62.79
N ARG A 120 -7.09 15.30 -62.75
CA ARG A 120 -7.78 14.80 -63.95
C ARG A 120 -8.85 15.76 -64.48
N GLU A 121 -9.32 16.71 -63.66
CA GLU A 121 -10.36 17.66 -64.06
C GLU A 121 -9.83 18.94 -64.74
N ARG A 122 -8.52 19.19 -64.72
CA ARG A 122 -7.89 20.33 -65.42
C ARG A 122 -7.35 19.96 -66.81
N ILE A 123 -8.21 19.43 -67.66
CA ILE A 123 -7.95 19.42 -69.12
C ILE A 123 -9.26 19.72 -69.83
N GLY A 124 -9.62 21.00 -69.91
CA GLY A 124 -10.67 21.53 -70.75
C GLY A 124 -10.05 22.38 -71.85
N PHE A 125 -10.33 22.02 -73.10
CA PHE A 125 -10.27 22.91 -74.26
C PHE A 125 -11.59 23.67 -74.39
#